data_AF-A0A3L7JUZ8-F1
#
_entry.id   AF-A0A3L7JUZ8-F1
#
_cell.length_a   1.000
_cell.length_b   1.000
_cell.length_c   1.000
_cell.angle_alpha   90.00
_cell.angle_beta   90.00
_cell.angle_gamma   90.00
#
_symmetry.space_group_name_H-M   'P 1'
#
loop_
_entity.id
_entity.type
_entity.pdbx_description
1 polymer ?
#
loop_
_entity_poly.entity_id
_entity_poly.type
_entity_poly.pdbx_seq_one_letter_code
_entity_poly.pdbx_strand_id
1 'polypeptide(L)'
;MKKKWFIYVMIAMLLVSFGWNLYLFRENNRFKESEGSKYQSAVNKTIFNVQPQLPDEWAKELIDNDDVKLQEREIDKIYELSHLFGSSSMNPQMQDMMVDELNHVVELMRMMQKEYDNGLDMKATMAELQIHVDFIQEELEGLKGSLDEDGVYWYKELTGDSDMIEKMWGEYNEFRDSH
;
A
#
# COMPACT_ATOMS: atom_id res chain seq x y z
N MET A 1 -17.84 -56.50 23.34
CA MET A 1 -16.94 -56.10 22.23
C MET A 1 -17.49 -54.94 21.41
N LYS A 2 -18.74 -54.98 20.93
CA LYS A 2 -19.35 -53.93 20.06
C LYS A 2 -19.26 -52.49 20.58
N LYS A 3 -19.45 -52.25 21.89
CA LYS A 3 -19.32 -50.91 22.51
C LYS A 3 -17.90 -50.35 22.48
N LYS A 4 -16.87 -51.19 22.65
CA LYS A 4 -15.46 -50.76 22.63
C LYS A 4 -15.04 -50.36 21.21
N TRP A 5 -15.48 -51.11 20.20
CA TRP A 5 -15.25 -50.78 18.79
C TRP A 5 -15.85 -49.42 18.42
N PHE A 6 -17.09 -49.15 18.82
CA PHE A 6 -17.74 -47.86 18.60
C PHE A 6 -16.96 -46.69 19.24
N ILE A 7 -16.43 -46.88 20.45
CA ILE A 7 -15.57 -45.89 21.12
C ILE A 7 -14.29 -45.64 20.33
N TYR A 8 -13.61 -46.67 19.83
CA TYR A 8 -12.40 -46.49 19.01
C TYR A 8 -12.68 -45.75 17.70
N VAL A 9 -13.81 -46.03 17.05
CA VAL A 9 -14.25 -45.31 15.84
C VAL A 9 -14.53 -43.84 16.15
N MET A 10 -15.20 -43.53 17.26
CA MET A 10 -15.44 -42.15 17.71
C MET A 10 -14.13 -41.40 18.02
N ILE A 11 -13.18 -42.04 18.71
CA ILE A 11 -11.86 -41.47 18.99
C ILE A 11 -11.11 -41.20 17.68
N ALA A 12 -11.14 -42.14 16.73
CA ALA A 12 -10.50 -41.96 15.43
C ALA A 12 -11.12 -40.79 14.65
N MET A 13 -12.45 -40.65 14.64
CA MET A 13 -13.13 -39.50 14.01
C MET A 13 -12.74 -38.17 14.68
N LEU A 14 -12.65 -38.12 16.01
CA LEU A 14 -12.22 -36.93 16.73
C LEU A 14 -10.77 -36.56 16.39
N LEU A 15 -9.86 -37.54 16.33
CA LEU A 15 -8.47 -37.31 15.96
C LEU A 15 -8.32 -36.81 14.51
N VAL A 16 -9.08 -37.37 13.57
CA VAL A 16 -9.11 -36.90 12.17
C VAL A 16 -9.68 -35.48 12.09
N SER A 17 -10.78 -35.20 12.79
CA SER A 17 -11.37 -33.87 12.85
C SER A 17 -10.41 -32.84 13.45
N PHE A 18 -9.73 -33.20 14.54
CA PHE A 18 -8.74 -32.34 15.17
C PHE A 18 -7.54 -32.10 14.25
N GLY A 19 -7.03 -33.15 13.60
CA GLY A 19 -5.95 -33.03 12.61
C GLY A 19 -6.32 -32.13 11.43
N TRP A 20 -7.55 -32.26 10.91
CA TRP A 20 -8.05 -31.40 9.84
C TRP A 20 -8.19 -29.94 10.28
N ASN A 21 -8.73 -29.70 11.47
CA ASN A 21 -8.81 -28.35 12.04
C ASN A 21 -7.43 -27.70 12.23
N LEU A 22 -6.44 -28.46 12.71
CA LEU A 22 -5.06 -27.98 12.82
C LEU A 22 -4.43 -27.65 11.47
N TYR A 23 -4.70 -28.46 10.45
CA TYR A 23 -4.26 -28.20 9.08
C TYR A 23 -4.88 -26.89 8.55
N LEU A 24 -6.19 -26.74 8.62
CA LEU A 24 -6.90 -25.53 8.19
C LEU A 24 -6.44 -24.29 8.96
N PHE A 25 -6.20 -24.40 10.27
CA PHE A 25 -5.67 -23.31 11.08
C PHE A 25 -4.29 -22.85 10.59
N ARG A 26 -3.40 -23.80 10.28
CA ARG A 26 -2.07 -23.48 9.73
C ARG A 26 -2.14 -22.87 8.35
N GLU A 27 -3.00 -23.39 7.49
CA GLU A 27 -3.19 -22.86 6.13
C GLU A 27 -3.73 -21.43 6.17
N ASN A 28 -4.72 -21.16 7.03
CA ASN A 28 -5.26 -19.82 7.24
C ASN A 28 -4.20 -18.85 7.79
N ASN A 29 -3.38 -19.25 8.77
CA ASN A 29 -2.33 -18.37 9.30
C ASN A 29 -1.27 -18.05 8.25
N ARG A 30 -0.86 -19.04 7.43
CA ARG A 30 0.08 -18.81 6.32
C ARG A 30 -0.50 -17.87 5.27
N PHE A 31 -1.79 -17.99 4.97
CA PHE A 31 -2.48 -17.07 4.08
C PHE A 31 -2.42 -15.64 4.63
N LYS A 32 -2.79 -15.43 5.91
CA LYS A 32 -2.74 -14.10 6.55
C LYS A 32 -1.34 -13.51 6.56
N GLU A 33 -0.35 -14.31 6.95
CA GLU A 33 1.05 -13.90 6.95
C GLU A 33 1.51 -13.48 5.54
N SER A 34 1.17 -14.28 4.52
CA SER A 34 1.50 -13.95 3.13
C SER A 34 0.84 -12.67 2.64
N GLU A 35 -0.44 -12.43 2.94
CA GLU A 35 -1.13 -11.21 2.54
C GLU A 35 -0.60 -9.99 3.28
N GLY A 36 -0.37 -10.08 4.60
CA GLY A 36 0.23 -8.97 5.33
C GLY A 36 1.66 -8.65 4.88
N SER A 37 2.48 -9.64 4.52
CA SER A 37 3.78 -9.38 3.89
C SER A 37 3.66 -8.69 2.53
N LYS A 38 2.61 -8.96 1.75
CA LYS A 38 2.35 -8.20 0.51
C LYS A 38 2.03 -6.75 0.81
N TYR A 39 1.21 -6.49 1.82
CA TYR A 39 0.88 -5.12 2.25
C TYR A 39 2.12 -4.38 2.75
N GLN A 40 2.93 -5.02 3.59
CA GLN A 40 4.20 -4.48 4.03
C GLN A 40 5.13 -4.19 2.84
N SER A 41 5.15 -5.05 1.83
CA SER A 41 5.92 -4.80 0.61
C SER A 41 5.38 -3.61 -0.19
N ALA A 42 4.06 -3.44 -0.28
CA ALA A 42 3.41 -2.30 -0.92
C ALA A 42 3.86 -0.97 -0.30
N VAL A 43 3.73 -0.89 1.03
CA VAL A 43 4.10 0.28 1.82
C VAL A 43 5.58 0.58 1.68
N ASN A 44 6.45 -0.43 1.85
CA ASN A 44 7.89 -0.22 1.73
C ASN A 44 8.34 0.20 0.32
N LYS A 45 7.74 -0.37 -0.74
CA LYS A 45 8.02 0.05 -2.12
C LYS A 45 7.59 1.49 -2.36
N THR A 46 6.47 1.89 -1.79
CA THR A 46 5.95 3.25 -1.94
C THR A 46 6.83 4.26 -1.21
N ILE A 47 7.16 3.98 0.06
CA ILE A 47 8.12 4.79 0.82
C ILE A 47 9.44 4.95 0.06
N PHE A 48 9.93 3.89 -0.56
CA PHE A 48 11.19 3.91 -1.30
C PHE A 48 11.14 4.71 -2.61
N ASN A 49 10.02 4.73 -3.33
CA ASN A 49 9.95 5.38 -4.65
C ASN A 49 9.32 6.79 -4.59
N VAL A 50 8.48 7.08 -3.60
CA VAL A 50 7.81 8.38 -3.43
C VAL A 50 8.55 9.20 -2.39
N GLN A 51 9.87 9.31 -2.50
CA GLN A 51 10.70 9.97 -1.47
C GLN A 51 10.42 11.47 -1.40
N PRO A 52 10.68 12.15 -0.26
CA PRO A 52 10.51 13.59 -0.14
C PRO A 52 11.29 14.41 -1.19
N GLN A 53 12.36 13.85 -1.77
CA GLN A 53 13.16 14.50 -2.81
C GLN A 53 12.59 14.32 -4.23
N LEU A 54 11.53 13.51 -4.42
CA LEU A 54 10.95 13.19 -5.72
C LEU A 54 10.64 14.45 -6.56
N PRO A 55 10.06 15.55 -6.02
CA PRO A 55 9.75 16.73 -6.82
C PRO A 55 11.01 17.41 -7.38
N ASP A 56 12.06 17.53 -6.56
CA ASP A 56 13.35 18.09 -6.96
C ASP A 56 14.06 17.18 -7.98
N GLU A 57 14.04 15.86 -7.76
CA GLU A 57 14.64 14.87 -8.65
C GLU A 57 13.93 14.84 -10.01
N TRP A 58 12.59 14.96 -10.00
CA TRP A 58 11.80 15.01 -11.23
C TRP A 58 12.05 16.31 -12.02
N ALA A 59 12.06 17.46 -11.35
CA ALA A 59 12.40 18.73 -12.00
C ALA A 59 13.79 18.69 -12.63
N LYS A 60 14.75 18.09 -11.93
CA LYS A 60 16.11 17.89 -12.44
C LYS A 60 16.12 16.94 -13.65
N GLU A 61 15.38 15.84 -13.60
CA GLU A 61 15.27 14.89 -14.72
C GLU A 61 14.72 15.57 -15.97
N LEU A 62 13.69 16.41 -15.85
CA LEU A 62 13.14 17.20 -16.97
C LEU A 62 14.17 18.17 -17.57
N ILE A 63 15.02 18.79 -16.74
CA ILE A 63 16.01 19.78 -17.18
C ILE A 63 17.25 19.12 -17.79
N ASP A 64 17.76 18.07 -17.15
CA ASP A 64 19.05 17.45 -17.47
C ASP A 64 18.91 16.35 -18.56
N ASN A 65 17.73 15.74 -18.71
CA ASN A 65 17.50 14.61 -19.60
C ASN A 65 16.26 14.81 -20.50
N ASP A 66 16.49 14.95 -21.81
CA ASP A 66 15.44 15.02 -22.84
C ASP A 66 14.97 13.61 -23.31
N ASP A 67 15.27 12.56 -22.54
CA ASP A 67 14.84 11.19 -22.87
C ASP A 67 13.42 10.94 -22.34
N VAL A 68 12.44 11.20 -23.21
CA VAL A 68 11.01 10.93 -22.97
C VAL A 68 10.75 9.50 -22.46
N LYS A 69 11.57 8.50 -22.87
CA LYS A 69 11.38 7.12 -22.38
C LYS A 69 11.83 6.93 -20.95
N LEU A 70 12.84 7.66 -20.50
CA LEU A 70 13.29 7.62 -19.12
C LEU A 70 12.26 8.32 -18.23
N GLN A 71 11.75 9.47 -18.68
CA GLN A 71 10.68 10.22 -18.02
C GLN A 71 9.41 9.37 -17.82
N GLU A 72 8.92 8.69 -18.86
CA GLU A 72 7.73 7.82 -18.72
C GLU A 72 7.99 6.61 -17.82
N ARG A 73 9.22 6.09 -17.73
CA ARG A 73 9.53 5.00 -16.79
C ARG A 73 9.40 5.45 -15.34
N GLU A 74 9.78 6.67 -15.01
CA GLU A 74 9.62 7.18 -13.64
C GLU A 74 8.14 7.36 -13.29
N ILE A 75 7.34 7.87 -14.23
CA ILE A 75 5.88 7.97 -14.09
C ILE A 75 5.25 6.57 -13.92
N ASP A 76 5.64 5.61 -14.77
CA ASP A 76 5.14 4.24 -14.73
C ASP A 76 5.45 3.56 -13.39
N LYS A 77 6.61 3.84 -12.77
CA LYS A 77 6.92 3.30 -11.43
C LYS A 77 5.91 3.75 -10.38
N ILE A 78 5.53 5.03 -10.37
CA ILE A 78 4.55 5.55 -9.41
C ILE A 78 3.16 4.98 -9.72
N TYR A 79 2.80 4.92 -10.99
CA TYR A 79 1.54 4.34 -11.44
C TYR A 79 1.40 2.85 -11.08
N GLU A 80 2.47 2.08 -11.16
CA GLU A 80 2.50 0.67 -10.73
C GLU A 80 2.22 0.52 -9.23
N LEU A 81 2.62 1.48 -8.39
CA LEU A 81 2.30 1.48 -6.96
C LEU A 81 0.80 1.67 -6.73
N SER A 82 0.17 2.60 -7.46
CA SER A 82 -1.28 2.81 -7.42
C SER A 82 -2.03 1.53 -7.75
N HIS A 83 -1.62 0.82 -8.82
CA HIS A 83 -2.18 -0.50 -9.16
C HIS A 83 -1.96 -1.56 -8.09
N LEU A 84 -0.82 -1.52 -7.40
CA LEU A 84 -0.49 -2.47 -6.35
C LEU A 84 -1.42 -2.31 -5.14
N PHE A 85 -1.78 -1.06 -4.77
CA PHE A 85 -2.83 -0.81 -3.78
C PHE A 85 -4.22 -1.14 -4.33
N GLY A 86 -4.53 -0.70 -5.55
CA GLY A 86 -5.85 -0.89 -6.18
C GLY A 86 -6.25 -2.34 -6.48
N SER A 87 -5.27 -3.26 -6.56
CA SER A 87 -5.52 -4.69 -6.77
C SER A 87 -5.41 -5.53 -5.50
N SER A 88 -5.08 -4.90 -4.37
CA SER A 88 -4.93 -5.57 -3.09
C SER A 88 -6.27 -5.82 -2.41
N SER A 89 -6.35 -6.83 -1.54
CA SER A 89 -7.52 -7.07 -0.68
C SER A 89 -7.50 -6.21 0.59
N MET A 90 -6.88 -5.04 0.54
CA MET A 90 -6.82 -4.11 1.67
C MET A 90 -8.21 -3.55 2.00
N ASN A 91 -8.31 -2.93 3.16
CA ASN A 91 -9.45 -2.10 3.52
C ASN A 91 -9.71 -1.06 2.41
N PRO A 92 -10.97 -0.89 1.95
CA PRO A 92 -11.31 0.05 0.88
C PRO A 92 -10.86 1.49 1.13
N GLN A 93 -10.87 1.97 2.38
CA GLN A 93 -10.42 3.33 2.72
C GLN A 93 -8.94 3.53 2.44
N MET A 94 -8.11 2.58 2.87
CA MET A 94 -6.66 2.59 2.59
C MET A 94 -6.39 2.49 1.09
N GLN A 95 -7.14 1.63 0.41
CA GLN A 95 -7.05 1.47 -1.04
C GLN A 95 -7.39 2.77 -1.76
N ASP A 96 -8.55 3.37 -1.46
CA ASP A 96 -9.04 4.58 -2.12
C ASP A 96 -8.07 5.75 -1.90
N MET A 97 -7.65 5.98 -0.64
CA MET A 97 -6.67 7.01 -0.29
C MET A 97 -5.37 6.86 -1.08
N MET A 98 -4.75 5.67 -1.04
CA MET A 98 -3.44 5.49 -1.69
C MET A 98 -3.54 5.53 -3.22
N VAL A 99 -4.61 4.98 -3.79
CA VAL A 99 -4.83 5.02 -5.24
C VAL A 99 -5.04 6.45 -5.71
N ASP A 100 -5.84 7.24 -4.99
CA ASP A 100 -6.11 8.64 -5.33
C ASP A 100 -4.83 9.48 -5.27
N GLU A 101 -4.12 9.45 -4.15
CA GLU A 101 -2.90 10.23 -3.95
C GLU A 101 -1.78 9.87 -4.93
N LEU A 102 -1.56 8.57 -5.19
CA LEU A 102 -0.53 8.15 -6.15
C LEU A 102 -0.88 8.52 -7.60
N ASN A 103 -2.17 8.47 -7.96
CA ASN A 103 -2.61 8.94 -9.27
C ASN A 103 -2.44 10.46 -9.39
N HIS A 104 -2.72 11.20 -8.32
CA HIS A 104 -2.56 12.64 -8.31
C HIS A 104 -1.09 13.06 -8.43
N VAL A 105 -0.18 12.37 -7.75
CA VAL A 105 1.28 12.53 -7.93
C VAL A 105 1.68 12.33 -9.39
N VAL A 106 1.17 11.29 -10.06
CA VAL A 106 1.39 11.04 -11.50
C VAL A 106 0.87 12.19 -12.36
N GLU A 107 -0.32 12.72 -12.05
CA GLU A 107 -0.90 13.87 -12.76
C GLU A 107 -0.04 15.12 -12.63
N LEU A 108 0.44 15.42 -11.42
CA LEU A 108 1.32 16.56 -11.14
C LEU A 108 2.68 16.41 -11.84
N MET A 109 3.27 15.21 -11.83
CA MET A 109 4.51 14.94 -12.60
C MET A 109 4.33 15.22 -14.10
N ARG A 110 3.20 14.78 -14.68
CA ARG A 110 2.86 15.04 -16.09
C ARG A 110 2.57 16.52 -16.36
N MET A 111 1.97 17.21 -15.40
CA MET A 111 1.72 18.65 -15.50
C MET A 111 3.04 19.42 -15.52
N MET A 112 3.99 19.10 -14.63
CA MET A 112 5.33 19.69 -14.64
C MET A 112 6.04 19.46 -15.98
N GLN A 113 5.99 18.24 -16.53
CA GLN A 113 6.57 17.93 -17.85
C GLN A 113 5.95 18.82 -18.94
N LYS A 114 4.63 18.95 -18.96
CA LYS A 114 3.92 19.82 -19.91
C LYS A 114 4.29 21.30 -19.73
N GLU A 115 4.45 21.77 -18.50
CA GLU A 115 4.87 23.14 -18.23
C GLU A 115 6.29 23.39 -18.74
N TYR A 116 7.21 22.47 -18.48
CA TYR A 116 8.57 22.49 -19.01
C TYR A 116 8.59 22.56 -20.55
N ASP A 117 7.87 21.65 -21.23
CA ASP A 117 7.80 21.59 -22.68
C ASP A 117 7.27 22.89 -23.32
N ASN A 118 6.39 23.60 -22.60
CA ASN A 118 5.81 24.87 -23.03
C ASN A 118 6.60 26.10 -22.55
N GLY A 119 7.72 25.92 -21.83
CA GLY A 119 8.52 27.01 -21.28
C GLY A 119 7.82 27.80 -20.16
N LEU A 120 6.92 27.16 -19.41
CA LEU A 120 6.21 27.72 -18.26
C LEU A 120 6.98 27.47 -16.96
N ASP A 121 6.66 28.24 -15.91
CA ASP A 121 7.28 28.11 -14.58
C ASP A 121 6.63 26.94 -13.82
N MET A 122 7.42 25.92 -13.47
CA MET A 122 6.96 24.71 -12.77
C MET A 122 6.83 24.86 -11.26
N LYS A 123 7.21 26.01 -10.67
CA LYS A 123 7.30 26.16 -9.21
C LYS A 123 6.01 25.86 -8.46
N ALA A 124 4.86 26.21 -9.03
CA ALA A 124 3.56 25.98 -8.39
C ALA A 124 3.26 24.48 -8.31
N THR A 125 3.31 23.78 -9.46
CA THR A 125 3.06 22.34 -9.53
C THR A 125 4.10 21.53 -8.75
N MET A 126 5.37 21.98 -8.72
CA MET A 126 6.40 21.36 -7.90
C MET A 126 6.10 21.48 -6.39
N ALA A 127 5.61 22.64 -5.94
CA ALA A 127 5.22 22.83 -4.54
C ALA A 127 3.98 22.00 -4.18
N GLU A 128 3.01 21.90 -5.09
CA GLU A 128 1.85 21.02 -4.94
C GLU A 128 2.28 19.55 -4.87
N LEU A 129 3.13 19.10 -5.79
CA LEU A 129 3.69 17.75 -5.79
C LEU A 129 4.40 17.42 -4.47
N GLN A 130 5.14 18.37 -3.91
CA GLN A 130 5.79 18.19 -2.60
C GLN A 130 4.78 17.94 -1.48
N ILE A 131 3.67 18.69 -1.45
CA ILE A 131 2.62 18.54 -0.42
C ILE A 131 2.05 17.11 -0.43
N HIS A 132 1.74 16.58 -1.61
CA HIS A 132 1.21 15.22 -1.76
C HIS A 132 2.26 14.13 -1.44
N VAL A 133 3.51 14.33 -1.88
CA VAL A 133 4.62 13.43 -1.55
C VAL A 133 4.85 13.37 -0.04
N ASP A 134 4.85 14.52 0.64
CA ASP A 134 5.03 14.62 2.08
C ASP A 134 3.89 13.93 2.83
N PHE A 135 2.64 14.14 2.39
CA PHE A 135 1.47 13.43 2.94
C PHE A 135 1.62 11.92 2.84
N ILE A 136 1.92 11.38 1.65
CA ILE A 136 2.13 9.94 1.43
C ILE A 136 3.24 9.41 2.35
N GLN A 137 4.36 10.13 2.47
CA GLN A 137 5.48 9.72 3.30
C GLN A 137 5.11 9.70 4.78
N GLU A 138 4.49 10.76 5.29
CA GLU A 138 4.09 10.87 6.70
C GLU A 138 3.15 9.73 7.10
N GLU A 139 2.11 9.49 6.30
CA GLU A 139 1.12 8.46 6.55
C GLU A 139 1.72 7.05 6.50
N LEU A 140 2.52 6.75 5.48
CA LEU A 140 3.10 5.42 5.31
C LEU A 140 4.25 5.13 6.30
N GLU A 141 5.07 6.12 6.65
CA GLU A 141 6.09 5.96 7.69
C GLU A 141 5.46 5.84 9.08
N GLY A 142 4.38 6.60 9.36
CA GLY A 142 3.59 6.48 10.59
C GLY A 142 2.96 5.09 10.73
N LEU A 143 2.39 4.57 9.63
CA LEU A 143 1.88 3.20 9.53
C LEU A 143 2.98 2.18 9.81
N LYS A 144 4.11 2.27 9.10
CA LYS A 144 5.25 1.35 9.27
C LYS A 144 5.86 1.41 10.67
N GLY A 145 5.89 2.58 11.30
CA GLY A 145 6.37 2.75 12.68
C GLY A 145 5.42 2.18 13.72
N SER A 146 4.12 2.17 13.42
CA SER A 146 3.06 1.65 14.31
C SER A 146 2.92 0.13 14.24
N LEU A 147 3.30 -0.48 13.11
CA LEU A 147 3.22 -1.91 12.88
C LEU A 147 4.57 -2.60 13.06
N ASP A 148 4.56 -3.81 13.63
CA ASP A 148 5.76 -4.64 13.79
C ASP A 148 6.11 -5.41 12.50
N GLU A 149 7.05 -6.35 12.56
CA GLU A 149 7.40 -7.20 11.41
C GLU A 149 6.44 -8.41 11.23
N ASP A 150 5.37 -8.53 12.01
CA ASP A 150 4.44 -9.66 11.94
C ASP A 150 3.41 -9.48 10.81
N GLY A 151 3.56 -10.27 9.74
CA GLY A 151 2.62 -10.28 8.62
C GLY A 151 1.16 -10.57 9.03
N VAL A 152 0.91 -11.38 10.07
CA VAL A 152 -0.47 -11.61 10.53
C VAL A 152 -1.06 -10.35 11.17
N TYR A 153 -0.24 -9.53 11.82
CA TYR A 153 -0.68 -8.26 12.40
C TYR A 153 -0.99 -7.25 11.29
N TRP A 154 -0.08 -7.08 10.34
CA TRP A 154 -0.31 -6.29 9.11
C TRP A 154 -1.61 -6.67 8.40
N TYR A 155 -1.87 -7.97 8.24
CA TYR A 155 -3.12 -8.43 7.62
C TYR A 155 -4.35 -8.00 8.41
N LYS A 156 -4.34 -8.15 9.74
CA LYS A 156 -5.50 -7.79 10.58
C LYS A 156 -5.77 -6.29 10.52
N GLU A 157 -4.74 -5.48 10.66
CA GLU A 157 -4.86 -4.03 10.63
C GLU A 157 -5.36 -3.57 9.28
N LEU A 158 -4.77 -4.06 8.17
CA LEU A 158 -5.06 -3.58 6.81
C LEU A 158 -6.22 -4.28 6.09
N THR A 159 -6.92 -5.23 6.72
CA THR A 159 -8.17 -5.81 6.18
C THR A 159 -9.39 -5.58 7.05
N GLY A 160 -9.21 -5.06 8.26
CA GLY A 160 -10.28 -4.84 9.22
C GLY A 160 -10.64 -3.37 9.38
N ASP A 161 -11.58 -3.12 10.28
CA ASP A 161 -11.82 -1.79 10.85
C ASP A 161 -10.78 -1.59 11.96
N SER A 162 -9.77 -0.77 11.67
CA SER A 162 -8.69 -0.44 12.60
C SER A 162 -8.76 1.05 12.91
N ASP A 163 -8.62 1.41 14.19
CA ASP A 163 -8.52 2.80 14.65
C ASP A 163 -7.43 3.58 13.87
N MET A 164 -6.38 2.87 13.44
CA MET A 164 -5.30 3.46 12.64
C MET A 164 -5.78 3.81 11.23
N ILE A 165 -6.50 2.90 10.55
CA ILE A 165 -7.06 3.19 9.22
C ILE A 165 -8.09 4.31 9.31
N GLU A 166 -8.95 4.28 10.33
CA GLU A 166 -9.94 5.34 10.54
C GLU A 166 -9.26 6.70 10.76
N LYS A 167 -8.15 6.73 11.51
CA LYS A 167 -7.34 7.94 11.70
C LYS A 167 -6.74 8.42 10.38
N MET A 168 -6.03 7.56 9.66
CA MET A 168 -5.40 7.90 8.36
C MET A 168 -6.46 8.38 7.35
N TRP A 169 -7.61 7.73 7.32
CA TRP A 169 -8.73 8.14 6.48
C TRP A 169 -9.30 9.52 6.87
N GLY A 170 -9.36 9.81 8.17
CA GLY A 170 -9.72 11.14 8.67
C GLY A 170 -8.73 12.21 8.20
N GLU A 171 -7.44 11.96 8.38
CA GLU A 171 -6.33 12.83 7.97
C GLU A 171 -6.34 13.06 6.45
N TYR A 172 -6.55 12.01 5.65
CA TYR A 172 -6.75 12.12 4.20
C TYR A 172 -7.95 12.98 3.81
N ASN A 173 -9.11 12.83 4.45
CA ASN A 173 -10.27 13.66 4.11
C ASN A 173 -10.03 15.13 4.45
N GLU A 174 -9.36 15.43 5.57
CA GLU A 174 -8.98 16.80 5.92
C GLU A 174 -7.96 17.37 4.91
N PHE A 175 -6.99 16.55 4.50
CA PHE A 175 -6.02 16.88 3.47
C PHE A 175 -6.68 17.19 2.12
N ARG A 176 -7.52 16.28 1.62
CA ARG A 176 -8.26 16.42 0.36
C ARG A 176 -9.24 17.60 0.36
N ASP A 177 -9.86 17.92 1.49
CA ASP A 177 -10.80 19.05 1.56
C ASP A 177 -10.07 20.41 1.68
N SER A 178 -8.76 20.41 1.93
CA SER A 178 -7.94 21.62 2.07
C SER A 178 -7.08 21.97 0.84
N HIS A 179 -7.02 21.08 -0.16
CA HIS A 179 -6.24 21.23 -1.39
C HIS A 179 -7.10 20.88 -2.61
#